data_AF-A0A329VHM6-F1
#
_entry.id   AF-A0A329VHM6-F1
#
_cell.length_a   1.000
_cell.length_b   1.000
_cell.length_c   1.000
_cell.angle_alpha   90.00
_cell.angle_beta   90.00
_cell.angle_gamma   90.00
#
_symmetry.space_group_name_H-M   'P 1'
#
loop_
_entity.id
_entity.type
_entity.pdbx_description
1 polymer ?
#
loop_
_entity_poly.entity_id
_entity_poly.type
_entity_poly.pdbx_seq_one_letter_code
_entity_poly.pdbx_strand_id
1 'polypeptide(L)'
;MVQTIRFLPDRLNAEPVVFRGFTTPELGWTALTGLIAGMVIGLLLAPVTGWVMIPTVALIAPLLLIAFGGKYLARMKRGKPEHYGPSATP
;
A
#
# COMPACT_ATOMS: atom_id res chain seq x y z
N MET A 1 -2.96 26.22 33.33
CA MET A 1 -1.64 25.58 33.16
C MET A 1 -1.68 24.78 31.87
N VAL A 2 -0.86 25.13 30.88
CA VAL A 2 -0.75 24.37 29.63
C VAL A 2 0.24 23.24 29.87
N GLN A 3 -0.23 21.98 29.82
CA GLN A 3 0.67 20.82 29.83
C GLN A 3 1.25 20.63 28.43
N THR A 4 2.48 21.07 28.22
CA THR A 4 3.23 20.77 27.00
C THR A 4 3.74 19.33 27.11
N ILE A 5 3.15 18.42 26.33
CA ILE A 5 3.58 17.02 26.30
C ILE A 5 5.00 16.97 25.72
N ARG A 6 6.00 16.57 26.54
CA ARG A 6 7.43 16.59 26.18
C ARG A 6 7.83 15.50 25.19
N PHE A 7 7.01 14.46 25.07
CA PHE A 7 7.23 13.32 24.20
C PHE A 7 5.94 12.99 23.45
N LEU A 8 5.91 13.34 22.16
CA LEU A 8 4.90 12.82 21.24
C LEU A 8 5.45 11.49 20.70
N PRO A 9 4.80 10.34 20.95
CA PRO A 9 5.28 9.06 20.43
C PRO A 9 5.31 9.12 18.90
N ASP A 10 6.39 8.67 18.22
CA ASP A 10 6.44 8.78 16.74
C ASP A 10 5.37 7.93 16.06
N ARG A 11 4.75 6.98 16.78
CA ARG A 11 3.52 6.27 16.38
C ARG A 11 2.35 7.20 16.06
N LEU A 12 2.29 8.35 16.73
CA LEU A 12 1.26 9.38 16.57
C LEU A 12 1.54 10.30 15.38
N ASN A 13 2.81 10.36 14.93
CA ASN A 13 3.25 11.10 13.74
C ASN A 13 3.38 10.21 12.49
N ALA A 14 3.43 8.89 12.67
CA ALA A 14 3.50 7.93 11.58
C ALA A 14 2.13 7.78 10.91
N GLU A 15 2.12 7.77 9.58
CA GLU A 15 0.89 7.50 8.82
C GLU A 15 0.32 6.13 9.21
N PRO A 16 -0.98 6.07 9.56
CA PRO A 16 -1.60 4.82 9.95
C PRO A 16 -1.64 3.84 8.77
N VAL A 17 -1.31 2.59 9.07
CA VAL A 17 -1.42 1.48 8.12
C VAL A 17 -2.90 1.14 7.95
N VAL A 18 -3.42 1.24 6.73
CA VAL A 18 -4.85 1.02 6.43
C VAL A 18 -5.12 -0.42 6.05
N PHE A 19 -4.28 -1.03 5.19
CA PHE A 19 -4.53 -2.39 4.69
C PHE A 19 -3.24 -3.15 4.36
N ARG A 20 -3.06 -4.35 4.94
CA ARG A 20 -1.93 -5.28 4.67
C ARG A 20 -0.52 -4.64 4.67
N GLY A 21 -0.29 -3.64 5.51
CA GLY A 21 1.01 -2.97 5.60
C GLY A 21 1.13 -1.68 4.80
N PHE A 22 0.16 -1.37 3.93
CA PHE A 22 0.12 -0.11 3.17
C PHE A 22 -0.43 1.05 3.99
N THR A 23 0.19 2.23 3.87
CA THR A 23 -0.44 3.49 4.25
C THR A 23 -1.51 3.89 3.22
N THR A 24 -2.37 4.85 3.55
CA THR A 24 -3.43 5.35 2.65
C THR A 24 -2.92 5.71 1.24
N PRO A 25 -1.86 6.55 1.09
CA PRO A 25 -1.37 6.90 -0.24
C PRO A 25 -0.75 5.71 -0.98
N GLU A 26 -0.02 4.84 -0.29
CA GLU A 26 0.61 3.67 -0.92
C GLU A 26 -0.44 2.69 -1.49
N LEU A 27 -1.54 2.47 -0.75
CA LEU A 27 -2.66 1.65 -1.21
C LEU A 27 -3.33 2.28 -2.44
N GLY A 28 -3.56 3.59 -2.43
CA GLY A 28 -4.16 4.33 -3.55
C GLY A 28 -3.32 4.24 -4.81
N TRP A 29 -2.01 4.46 -4.72
CA TRP A 29 -1.09 4.34 -5.86
C TRP A 29 -1.01 2.90 -6.39
N THR A 30 -0.97 1.91 -5.50
CA THR A 30 -0.98 0.50 -5.90
C THR A 30 -2.28 0.13 -6.63
N ALA A 31 -3.43 0.60 -6.14
CA ALA A 31 -4.71 0.38 -6.81
C ALA A 31 -4.76 1.07 -8.18
N LEU A 32 -4.32 2.32 -8.28
CA LEU A 32 -4.34 3.09 -9.53
C LEU A 32 -3.42 2.47 -10.59
N THR A 33 -2.19 2.11 -10.21
CA THR A 33 -1.25 1.45 -11.12
C THR A 33 -1.76 0.08 -11.57
N GLY A 34 -2.36 -0.69 -10.67
CA GLY A 34 -3.00 -1.96 -11.01
C GLY A 34 -4.17 -1.79 -11.98
N LEU A 35 -5.00 -0.76 -11.79
CA LEU A 35 -6.11 -0.44 -12.69
C LEU A 35 -5.61 -0.07 -14.10
N ILE A 36 -4.62 0.82 -14.18
CA ILE A 36 -4.03 1.25 -15.47
C ILE A 36 -3.41 0.04 -16.18
N ALA A 37 -2.62 -0.76 -15.47
CA ALA A 37 -2.03 -1.97 -16.03
C ALA A 37 -3.11 -2.95 -16.51
N GLY A 38 -4.17 -3.15 -15.72
CA GLY A 38 -5.28 -4.02 -16.08
C GLY A 38 -6.05 -3.52 -17.31
N MET A 39 -6.22 -2.21 -17.46
CA MET A 39 -6.82 -1.60 -18.67
C MET A 39 -5.95 -1.83 -19.90
N VAL A 40 -4.63 -1.64 -19.80
CA VAL A 40 -3.69 -1.88 -20.91
C VAL A 40 -3.70 -3.35 -21.32
N ILE A 41 -3.61 -4.28 -20.36
CA ILE A 41 -3.66 -5.72 -20.63
C ILE A 41 -5.02 -6.10 -21.24
N GLY A 42 -6.12 -5.61 -20.66
CA GLY A 42 -7.46 -5.86 -21.17
C GLY A 42 -7.64 -5.36 -22.61
N LEU A 43 -7.08 -4.20 -22.96
CA LEU A 43 -7.10 -3.66 -24.31
C LEU A 43 -6.30 -4.54 -25.30
N LEU A 44 -5.14 -5.05 -24.87
CA LEU A 44 -4.34 -5.97 -25.68
C LEU A 44 -5.02 -7.33 -25.90
N LEU A 45 -5.81 -7.79 -24.93
CA LEU A 45 -6.57 -9.05 -25.01
C LEU A 45 -7.88 -8.91 -25.79
N ALA A 46 -8.49 -7.72 -25.81
CA ALA A 46 -9.79 -7.46 -26.40
C ALA A 46 -9.96 -7.95 -27.86
N PRO A 47 -8.95 -7.86 -28.77
CA PRO A 47 -9.08 -8.40 -30.13
C PRO A 47 -9.25 -9.92 -30.19
N VAL A 48 -8.79 -10.66 -29.18
CA VAL A 48 -8.83 -12.13 -29.15
C VAL A 48 -9.99 -12.64 -28.30
N THR A 49 -10.29 -11.97 -27.19
CA THR A 49 -11.26 -12.44 -26.18
C THR A 49 -12.57 -11.65 -26.18
N GLY A 50 -12.64 -10.56 -26.93
CA GLY A 50 -13.76 -9.61 -26.91
C GLY A 50 -13.61 -8.51 -25.85
N TRP A 51 -14.41 -7.44 -26.03
CA TRP A 51 -14.33 -6.20 -25.25
C TRP A 51 -14.56 -6.36 -23.75
N VAL A 52 -15.29 -7.42 -23.35
CA VAL A 52 -15.63 -7.71 -21.94
C VAL A 52 -14.37 -7.92 -21.10
N MET A 53 -13.25 -8.34 -21.69
CA MET A 53 -12.01 -8.50 -20.94
C MET A 53 -11.38 -7.20 -20.46
N ILE A 54 -11.74 -6.05 -21.04
CA ILE A 54 -11.23 -4.75 -20.60
C ILE A 54 -11.66 -4.47 -19.16
N PRO A 55 -12.97 -4.39 -18.81
CA PRO A 55 -13.39 -4.15 -17.44
C PRO A 55 -13.03 -5.32 -16.50
N THR A 56 -13.03 -6.56 -16.98
CA THR A 56 -12.67 -7.72 -16.14
C THR A 56 -11.23 -7.64 -15.65
N VAL A 57 -10.27 -7.44 -16.56
CA VAL A 57 -8.85 -7.39 -16.17
C VAL A 57 -8.52 -6.09 -15.43
N ALA A 58 -9.15 -4.97 -15.79
CA ALA A 58 -9.02 -3.70 -15.08
C ALA A 58 -9.41 -3.80 -13.60
N LEU A 59 -10.46 -4.55 -13.26
CA LEU A 59 -10.90 -4.71 -11.87
C LEU A 59 -10.11 -5.80 -11.11
N ILE A 60 -9.66 -6.86 -11.78
CA ILE A 60 -8.91 -7.96 -11.15
C ILE A 60 -7.46 -7.56 -10.86
N ALA A 61 -6.79 -6.88 -11.79
CA ALA A 61 -5.38 -6.51 -11.68
C ALA A 61 -5.00 -5.77 -10.37
N PRO A 62 -5.72 -4.70 -9.93
CA PRO A 62 -5.39 -4.03 -8.68
C PRO A 62 -5.59 -4.91 -7.45
N LEU A 63 -6.59 -5.81 -7.45
CA LEU A 63 -6.82 -6.75 -6.35
C LEU A 63 -5.64 -7.71 -6.19
N LEU A 64 -5.16 -8.26 -7.31
CA LEU A 64 -3.98 -9.12 -7.32
C LEU A 64 -2.75 -8.34 -6.85
N LEU A 65 -2.50 -7.17 -7.44
CA LEU A 65 -1.33 -6.35 -7.12
C LEU A 65 -1.27 -6.00 -5.63
N ILE A 66 -2.39 -5.59 -5.02
CA ILE A 66 -2.48 -5.30 -3.58
C ILE A 66 -2.28 -6.57 -2.75
N ALA A 67 -2.87 -7.70 -3.15
CA ALA A 67 -2.75 -8.95 -2.40
C ALA A 67 -1.30 -9.46 -2.34
N PHE A 68 -0.57 -9.39 -3.46
CA PHE A 68 0.84 -9.78 -3.53
C PHE A 68 1.76 -8.71 -2.91
N GLY A 69 1.54 -7.44 -3.22
CA GLY A 69 2.30 -6.31 -2.68
C GLY A 69 2.21 -6.23 -1.15
N GLY A 70 1.03 -6.43 -0.57
CA GLY A 70 0.84 -6.41 0.89
C GLY A 70 1.54 -7.60 1.58
N LYS A 71 1.62 -8.76 0.91
CA LYS A 71 2.43 -9.89 1.41
C LYS A 71 3.91 -9.54 1.45
N TYR A 72 4.43 -8.89 0.42
CA TYR A 72 5.83 -8.46 0.34
C TYR A 72 6.15 -7.37 1.37
N LEU A 73 5.29 -6.35 1.47
CA LEU A 73 5.47 -5.23 2.40
C LEU A 73 5.39 -5.69 3.86
N ALA A 74 4.47 -6.61 4.20
CA ALA A 74 4.40 -7.23 5.52
C ALA A 74 5.67 -8.04 5.88
N ARG A 75 6.35 -8.64 4.87
CA ARG A 75 7.64 -9.29 5.09
C ARG A 75 8.78 -8.29 5.26
N MET A 76 8.81 -7.21 4.48
CA MET A 76 9.84 -6.17 4.60
C MET A 76 9.76 -5.39 5.91
N LYS A 77 8.55 -5.22 6.47
CA LYS A 77 8.34 -4.60 7.78
C LYS A 77 8.61 -5.57 8.95
N ARG A 78 8.68 -6.89 8.70
CA ARG A 78 9.11 -7.90 9.69
C ARG A 78 10.63 -7.82 9.89
N GLY A 79 11.07 -7.09 10.92
CA GLY A 79 12.47 -7.09 11.37
C GLY A 79 13.16 -5.72 11.39
N LYS A 80 12.46 -4.63 11.04
CA LYS A 80 12.99 -3.28 11.27
C LYS A 80 12.64 -2.83 12.69
N PRO A 81 13.61 -2.43 13.54
CA PRO A 81 13.31 -1.79 14.81
C PRO A 81 12.57 -0.48 14.53
N GLU A 82 11.31 -0.42 14.92
CA GLU A 82 10.50 0.77 14.78
C GLU A 82 10.80 1.70 15.96
N HIS A 83 11.58 2.75 15.68
CA HIS A 83 12.00 3.88 16.54
C HIS A 83 13.40 3.78 17.17
N TYR A 84 14.27 4.72 16.78
CA TYR A 84 15.41 5.19 17.58
C TYR A 84 14.99 6.54 18.17
N GLY A 85 14.57 6.54 19.44
CA GLY A 85 14.32 7.78 20.18
C GLY A 85 15.61 8.32 20.81
N PRO A 86 15.70 9.62 21.18
CA PRO A 86 16.88 10.24 21.80
C PRO A 86 17.33 9.66 23.16
N SER A 87 16.72 8.58 23.64
CA SER A 87 17.00 7.95 24.94
C SER A 87 17.84 6.68 24.83
N ALA A 88 18.55 6.46 23.72
CA ALA A 88 19.60 5.45 23.63
C ALA A 88 20.90 5.97 24.27
N THR A 89 20.86 6.22 25.57
CA THR A 89 22.04 6.28 26.43
C THR A 89 21.79 5.37 27.62
N PRO A 90 22.67 4.40 27.91
CA PRO A 90 22.56 3.55 29.09
C PRO A 90 22.61 4.36 30.40
#